data_AF-A0A6M8NJ63-F1
#
_entry.id   AF-A0A6M8NJ63-F1
#
_cell.length_a   1.000
_cell.length_b   1.000
_cell.length_c   1.000
_cell.angle_alpha   90.00
_cell.angle_beta   90.00
_cell.angle_gamma   90.00
#
_symmetry.space_group_name_H-M   'P 1'
#
loop_
_entity.id
_entity.type
_entity.pdbx_description
1 polymer ?
#
loop_
_entity_poly.entity_id
_entity_poly.type
_entity_poly.pdbx_seq_one_letter_code
_entity_poly.pdbx_strand_id
1 'polypeptide(L)' 'MTLEEEKEFRQKIQDTILPIAINMTEDQIRSIILSVEKNNPNLPEGFGAMLFEKIMIYKYNKLSK' A
#
# COMPACT_ATOMS: atom_id res chain seq x y z
N MET A 1 -0.58 -16.86 -0.89
CA MET A 1 -1.20 -16.25 0.30
C MET A 1 -2.52 -16.95 0.53
N THR A 2 -2.80 -17.33 1.78
CA THR A 2 -4.11 -17.86 2.17
C THR A 2 -5.14 -16.73 2.26
N LEU A 3 -6.43 -17.07 2.32
CA LEU A 3 -7.51 -16.08 2.42
C LEU A 3 -7.43 -15.25 3.72
N GLU A 4 -7.02 -15.88 4.83
CA GLU A 4 -6.89 -15.21 6.12
C GLU A 4 -5.69 -14.25 6.13
N GLU A 5 -4.53 -14.68 5.62
CA GLU A 5 -3.36 -13.81 5.48
C GLU A 5 -3.65 -12.60 4.58
N GLU A 6 -4.40 -12.80 3.49
CA GLU A 6 -4.79 -11.70 2.61
C GLU A 6 -5.71 -10.71 3.33
N LYS A 7 -6.64 -11.20 4.14
CA LYS A 7 -7.52 -10.36 4.94
C LYS A 7 -6.75 -9.56 5.98
N GLU A 8 -5.85 -10.19 6.72
CA GLU A 8 -4.97 -9.51 7.68
C GLU A 8 -4.10 -8.46 7.01
N PHE A 9 -3.54 -8.77 5.84
CA PHE A 9 -2.72 -7.84 5.07
C PHE A 9 -3.51 -6.60 4.66
N ARG A 10 -4.71 -6.78 4.10
CA ARG A 10 -5.60 -5.67 3.74
C ARG A 10 -5.98 -4.82 4.96
N GLN A 11 -6.28 -5.46 6.08
CA GLN A 11 -6.61 -4.77 7.32
C GLN A 11 -5.44 -3.92 7.82
N LYS A 12 -4.23 -4.49 7.84
CA LYS A 12 -3.01 -3.76 8.22
C LYS A 12 -2.76 -2.53 7.33
N ILE A 13 -2.96 -2.63 6.01
CA ILE A 13 -2.84 -1.46 5.12
C ILE A 13 -3.82 -0.36 5.53
N GLN A 14 -5.07 -0.71 5.78
CA GLN A 14 -6.11 0.26 6.16
C GLN A 14 -5.85 0.90 7.52
N ASP A 15 -5.32 0.15 8.49
CA ASP A 15 -5.11 0.65 9.84
C ASP A 15 -3.82 1.46 9.98
N THR A 16 -2.78 1.13 9.20
CA THR A 16 -1.43 1.70 9.41
C THR A 16 -1.00 2.67 8.31
N ILE A 17 -1.29 2.38 7.04
CA ILE A 17 -0.79 3.15 5.90
C ILE A 17 -1.82 4.17 5.43
N LEU A 18 -3.07 3.73 5.27
CA LEU A 18 -4.13 4.54 4.68
C LEU A 18 -4.40 5.88 5.40
N PRO A 19 -4.39 5.98 6.75
CA PRO A 19 -4.65 7.25 7.44
C PRO A 19 -3.63 8.34 7.10
N ILE A 20 -2.41 7.93 6.73
CA ILE A 20 -1.33 8.82 6.33
C ILE A 20 -1.41 9.08 4.82
N ALA A 21 -1.53 8.02 4.02
CA ALA A 21 -1.55 8.07 2.56
C ALA A 21 -2.75 8.85 1.99
N ILE A 22 -3.86 8.98 2.74
CA ILE A 22 -5.02 9.75 2.31
C ILE A 22 -4.70 11.23 2.05
N ASN A 23 -3.71 11.78 2.74
CA ASN A 23 -3.26 13.17 2.61
C ASN A 23 -2.02 13.32 1.71
N MET A 24 -1.51 12.24 1.13
CA MET A 24 -0.36 12.26 0.23
C MET A 24 -0.78 12.31 -1.24
N THR A 25 0.07 12.86 -2.10
CA THR A 25 -0.06 12.74 -3.56
C THR A 25 0.34 11.35 -4.03
N GLU A 26 -0.09 10.95 -5.22
CA GLU A 26 0.27 9.66 -5.81
C GLU A 26 1.80 9.51 -5.96
N ASP A 27 2.49 10.56 -6.39
CA ASP A 27 3.94 10.56 -6.57
C ASP A 27 4.70 10.38 -5.26
N GLN A 28 4.22 11.00 -4.17
CA GLN A 28 4.80 10.81 -2.84
C GLN A 28 4.68 9.35 -2.39
N ILE A 29 3.50 8.76 -2.56
CA ILE A 29 3.26 7.35 -2.17
C ILE A 29 4.14 6.43 -3.00
N ARG A 30 4.20 6.65 -4.32
CA ARG A 30 5.06 5.88 -5.24
C ARG A 30 6.53 5.98 -4.86
N SER A 31 7.03 7.19 -4.62
CA SER A 31 8.43 7.43 -4.25
C SER A 31 8.82 6.73 -2.95
N ILE A 32 7.94 6.75 -1.95
CA ILE A 32 8.18 6.07 -0.66
C ILE A 32 8.25 4.56 -0.87
N ILE A 33 7.29 3.99 -1.58
CA ILE A 33 7.23 2.54 -1.81
C ILE A 33 8.45 2.06 -2.59
N LEU A 34 8.86 2.75 -3.67
CA LEU A 34 10.06 2.41 -4.43
C LEU A 34 11.32 2.49 -3.58
N SER A 35 11.41 3.49 -2.70
CA SER A 35 12.52 3.61 -1.75
C SER A 35 12.55 2.42 -0.78
N VAL A 36 11.40 2.02 -0.24
CA VAL A 36 11.31 0.84 0.65
C VAL A 36 11.70 -0.43 -0.10
N GLU A 37 11.19 -0.67 -1.30
CA GLU A 37 11.51 -1.85 -2.11
C GLU A 37 13.02 -1.93 -2.42
N LYS A 38 13.63 -0.81 -2.83
CA LYS A 38 15.07 -0.73 -3.08
C LYS A 38 15.93 -1.03 -1.85
N ASN A 39 15.49 -0.59 -0.68
CA ASN A 39 16.22 -0.76 0.58
C ASN A 39 15.96 -2.12 1.25
N ASN A 40 15.02 -2.92 0.74
CA ASN A 40 14.64 -4.20 1.31
C ASN A 40 14.69 -5.29 0.22
N PRO A 41 15.89 -5.78 -0.15
CA PRO A 41 16.08 -6.74 -1.24
C PRO A 41 15.42 -8.10 -1.00
N ASN A 42 14.99 -8.38 0.24
CA ASN A 42 14.27 -9.60 0.60
C ASN A 42 12.75 -9.50 0.33
N LEU A 43 12.24 -8.33 -0.06
CA LEU A 43 10.85 -8.21 -0.45
C LEU A 43 10.63 -8.95 -1.78
N PRO A 44 9.49 -9.64 -1.94
CA PRO A 44 9.14 -10.25 -3.21
C PRO A 44 9.09 -9.21 -4.33
N GLU A 45 9.58 -9.60 -5.51
CA GLU A 45 9.48 -8.75 -6.70
C GLU A 45 8.01 -8.39 -7.00
N GLY A 46 7.76 -7.11 -7.27
CA GLY A 46 6.41 -6.60 -7.55
C GLY A 46 5.57 -6.34 -6.30
N PHE A 47 6.10 -6.57 -5.09
CA PHE A 47 5.44 -6.21 -3.85
C PHE A 47 5.12 -4.70 -3.79
N GLY A 48 6.05 -3.85 -4.22
CA GLY A 48 5.85 -2.40 -4.22
C GLY A 48 4.68 -1.98 -5.12
N ALA A 49 4.64 -2.51 -6.34
CA ALA A 49 3.54 -2.26 -7.28
C ALA A 49 2.18 -2.69 -6.72
N MET A 50 2.11 -3.91 -6.16
CA MET A 50 0.88 -4.43 -5.54
C MET A 50 0.42 -3.57 -4.36
N LEU A 51 1.34 -3.16 -3.48
CA LEU A 51 1.02 -2.29 -2.34
C LEU A 51 0.51 -0.92 -2.80
N PHE A 52 1.15 -0.32 -3.81
CA PHE A 52 0.73 0.95 -4.39
C PHE A 52 -0.71 0.89 -4.90
N GLU A 53 -1.05 -0.13 -5.69
CA GLU A 53 -2.40 -0.33 -6.22
C GLU A 53 -3.45 -0.44 -5.11
N LYS A 54 -3.17 -1.22 -4.06
CA LYS A 54 -4.10 -1.38 -2.93
C LYS A 54 -4.32 -0.06 -2.20
N ILE A 55 -3.25 0.71 -1.94
CA ILE A 55 -3.36 2.04 -1.31
C ILE A 55 -4.21 2.98 -2.17
N MET A 56 -4.00 2.99 -3.49
CA MET A 56 -4.78 3.83 -4.41
C MET A 56 -6.27 3.47 -4.36
N ILE A 57 -6.60 2.18 -4.50
CA ILE A 57 -7.99 1.70 -4.43
C ILE A 57 -8.65 2.15 -3.11
N TYR A 58 -7.98 1.96 -1.97
CA TYR A 58 -8.55 2.36 -0.68
C TYR A 58 -8.70 3.87 -0.52
N LYS A 59 -7.72 4.64 -0.99
CA LYS A 59 -7.76 6.11 -0.97
C LYS A 59 -8.93 6.64 -1.78
N TYR A 60 -9.09 6.21 -3.03
CA TYR A 60 -10.20 6.68 -3.88
C TYR A 60 -11.56 6.21 -3.38
N ASN A 61 -11.67 4.98 -2.89
CA ASN A 61 -12.91 4.47 -2.30
C ASN A 61 -13.34 5.23 -1.03
N LYS A 62 -12.39 5.85 -0.30
CA LYS A 62 -12.67 6.71 0.85
C LYS A 62 -13.06 8.12 0.45
N LEU A 63 -12.49 8.66 -0.63
CA LEU A 63 -12.80 9.99 -1.14
C LEU A 63 -14.12 10.03 -1.93
N SER A 64 -14.54 8.90 -2.50
CA SER A 64 -15.79 8.76 -3.25
C SER A 64 -17.01 8.48 -2.36
N LYS A 65 -16.85 8.40 -1.04
CA LYS A 65 -17.93 8.18 -0.05
C LYS A 65 -18.13 9.44 0.77
#